data_AF-A0A7J7C569-F1
#
_entry.id   AF-A0A7J7C569-F1
#
_cell.length_a   1.000
_cell.length_b   1.000
_cell.length_c   1.000
_cell.angle_alpha   90.00
_cell.angle_beta   90.00
_cell.angle_gamma   90.00
#
_symmetry.space_group_name_H-M   'P 1'
#
loop_
_entity.id
_entity.type
_entity.pdbx_description
1 polymer ?
#
loop_
_entity_poly.entity_id
_entity_poly.type
_entity_poly.pdbx_seq_one_letter_code
_entity_poly.pdbx_strand_id
1 'polypeptide(L)'
;MEGEKMVHIIDLYSFEPAHWLNLLQMLSARPEGASHLRITGIHEQKEVLDNMTFRLTEEAEKLDIPFQFNPIVSKLENIDLESLRKTEEALAVSSVLRLHSLLENENEILGTNSPSASKSSNPNQLRRGLQMGHRTLGEWLEKDGSYV
;
A
#
# COMPACT_ATOMS: atom_id res chain seq x y z
N MET A 1 11.34 0.53 17.36
CA MET A 1 10.26 -0.41 17.71
C MET A 1 10.52 -1.14 19.03
N GLU A 2 11.63 -0.88 19.72
CA GLU A 2 11.89 -1.44 21.06
C GLU A 2 11.02 -0.70 22.08
N GLY A 3 10.42 -1.42 23.03
CA GLY A 3 9.47 -0.86 24.00
C GLY A 3 8.04 -0.58 23.47
N GLU A 4 7.82 -0.70 22.16
CA GLU A 4 6.51 -0.46 21.55
C GLU A 4 5.59 -1.68 21.71
N LYS A 5 4.37 -1.44 22.19
CA LYS A 5 3.38 -2.51 22.40
C LYS A 5 2.65 -2.92 21.12
N MET A 6 2.52 -2.00 20.17
CA MET A 6 1.84 -2.20 18.90
C MET A 6 2.69 -1.65 17.76
N VAL A 7 2.96 -2.49 16.77
CA VAL A 7 3.78 -2.18 15.60
C VAL A 7 2.95 -2.36 14.35
N HIS A 8 2.90 -1.33 13.50
CA HIS A 8 2.31 -1.38 12.18
C HIS A 8 3.39 -1.25 11.11
N ILE A 9 3.41 -2.20 10.20
CA ILE A 9 4.26 -2.16 9.00
C ILE A 9 3.37 -1.97 7.79
N ILE A 10 3.71 -0.98 6.95
CA ILE A 10 3.16 -0.84 5.62
C ILE A 10 4.21 -1.35 4.63
N ASP A 11 3.93 -2.47 3.97
CA ASP A 11 4.78 -3.07 2.94
C ASP A 11 4.26 -2.66 1.56
N LEU A 12 4.98 -1.72 0.93
CA LEU A 12 4.56 -1.10 -0.34
C LEU A 12 4.59 -2.08 -1.52
N TYR A 13 5.22 -3.25 -1.38
CA TYR A 13 5.19 -4.31 -2.38
C TYR A 13 5.36 -5.69 -1.74
N SER A 14 4.24 -6.23 -1.28
CA SER A 14 4.18 -7.47 -0.51
C SER A 14 4.15 -8.68 -1.43
N PHE A 15 5.34 -9.23 -1.71
CA PHE A 15 5.53 -10.33 -2.66
C PHE A 15 6.01 -11.64 -2.01
N GLU A 16 6.93 -11.55 -1.05
CA GLU A 16 7.53 -12.73 -0.39
C GLU A 16 7.47 -12.60 1.15
N PRO A 17 7.09 -13.66 1.88
CA PRO A 17 6.88 -13.57 3.32
C PRO A 17 8.16 -13.72 4.14
N ALA A 18 9.28 -14.13 3.52
CA ALA A 18 10.50 -14.51 4.23
C ALA A 18 11.01 -13.44 5.20
N HIS A 19 10.99 -12.17 4.78
CA HIS A 19 11.41 -11.05 5.64
C HIS A 19 10.51 -10.89 6.88
N TRP A 20 9.20 -11.07 6.71
CA TRP A 20 8.22 -10.94 7.79
C TRP A 20 8.18 -12.16 8.70
N LEU A 21 8.42 -13.36 8.17
CA LEU A 21 8.60 -14.58 8.97
C LEU A 21 9.81 -14.46 9.89
N ASN A 22 10.94 -13.98 9.36
CA ASN A 22 12.12 -13.74 10.19
C ASN A 22 11.85 -12.67 11.26
N LEU A 23 11.10 -11.62 10.92
CA LEU A 23 10.69 -10.61 11.90
C LEU A 23 9.84 -11.21 13.02
N LEU A 24 8.84 -12.04 12.71
CA LEU A 24 8.02 -12.73 13.72
C LEU A 24 8.90 -13.55 14.68
N GLN A 25 9.86 -14.31 14.16
CA GLN A 25 10.80 -15.08 14.97
C GLN A 25 11.68 -14.19 15.87
N MET A 26 12.12 -13.05 15.36
CA MET A 26 12.87 -12.09 16.17
C MET A 26 12.01 -11.41 17.24
N LEU A 27 10.72 -11.18 16.97
CA LEU A 27 9.79 -10.59 17.94
C LEU A 27 9.44 -11.55 19.07
N SER A 28 9.25 -12.84 18.79
CA SER A 28 8.97 -13.84 19.85
C SER A 28 10.15 -14.05 20.80
N ALA A 29 11.38 -13.82 20.34
CA ALA A 29 12.59 -13.95 21.14
C ALA A 29 12.89 -12.74 22.05
N ARG A 30 12.07 -11.68 22.02
CA ARG A 30 12.32 -10.47 22.81
C ARG A 30 12.13 -10.70 24.31
N PRO A 31 13.03 -10.16 25.18
CA PRO A 31 12.88 -10.25 26.64
C PRO A 31 11.56 -9.66 27.16
N GLU A 32 11.03 -8.62 26.50
CA GLU A 32 9.80 -7.93 26.89
C GLU A 32 8.52 -8.64 26.43
N GLY A 33 8.65 -9.74 25.66
CA GLY A 33 7.54 -10.46 25.04
C GLY A 33 7.15 -9.91 23.66
N ALA A 34 6.26 -10.64 22.98
CA ALA A 34 5.84 -10.31 21.62
C ALA A 34 4.89 -9.10 21.59
N SER A 35 5.31 -8.04 20.88
CA SER A 35 4.43 -6.91 20.55
C SER A 35 3.31 -7.36 19.60
N HIS A 36 2.15 -6.69 19.66
CA HIS A 36 1.12 -6.87 18.64
C HIS A 36 1.66 -6.36 17.29
N LEU A 37 1.67 -7.23 16.28
CA LEU A 37 2.18 -6.91 14.95
C LEU A 37 1.04 -6.85 13.94
N ARG A 38 0.94 -5.70 13.27
CA ARG A 38 0.08 -5.52 12.11
C ARG A 38 0.91 -5.28 10.87
N ILE A 39 0.60 -5.98 9.77
CA ILE A 39 1.22 -5.74 8.47
C ILE A 39 0.11 -5.39 7.47
N THR A 40 0.27 -4.26 6.78
CA THR A 40 -0.53 -3.91 5.61
C THR A 40 0.30 -4.18 4.37
N GLY A 41 -0.08 -5.20 3.61
CA GLY A 41 0.62 -5.62 2.40
C GLY A 41 -0.07 -5.13 1.14
N ILE A 42 0.66 -4.47 0.26
CA ILE A 42 0.17 -3.96 -1.02
C ILE A 42 0.70 -4.83 -2.14
N HIS A 43 -0.18 -5.32 -3.00
CA HIS A 43 0.23 -6.02 -4.22
C HIS A 43 -0.89 -6.01 -5.27
N GLU A 44 -0.56 -6.13 -6.55
CA GLU A 44 -1.53 -6.09 -7.65
C GLU A 44 -2.30 -7.41 -7.80
N GLN A 45 -1.70 -8.51 -7.37
CA GLN A 45 -2.25 -9.86 -7.46
C GLN A 45 -2.76 -10.32 -6.09
N LYS A 46 -4.03 -10.74 -6.04
CA LYS A 46 -4.68 -11.22 -4.81
C LYS A 46 -4.06 -12.52 -4.31
N GLU A 47 -3.68 -13.41 -5.22
CA GLU A 47 -3.14 -14.75 -4.91
C GLU A 47 -1.83 -14.65 -4.12
N VAL A 48 -1.02 -13.64 -4.42
CA VAL A 48 0.20 -13.33 -3.68
C VAL A 48 -0.15 -12.90 -2.25
N LEU A 49 -1.11 -11.99 -2.08
CA LEU A 49 -1.54 -11.54 -0.75
C LEU A 49 -2.24 -12.64 0.06
N ASP A 50 -2.95 -13.55 -0.59
CA ASP A 50 -3.54 -14.73 0.05
C ASP A 50 -2.46 -15.66 0.58
N ASN A 51 -1.40 -15.91 -0.20
CA ASN A 51 -0.24 -16.69 0.24
C ASN A 51 0.47 -16.03 1.42
N MET A 52 0.68 -14.71 1.35
CA MET A 52 1.26 -13.92 2.44
C MET A 52 0.43 -14.05 3.71
N THR A 53 -0.88 -13.83 3.61
CA THR A 53 -1.82 -13.93 4.74
C THR A 53 -1.73 -15.31 5.38
N PHE A 54 -1.81 -16.38 4.58
CA PHE A 54 -1.74 -17.75 5.07
C PHE A 54 -0.42 -18.03 5.81
N ARG A 55 0.73 -17.78 5.18
CA ARG A 55 2.03 -18.12 5.76
C ARG A 55 2.36 -17.30 7.01
N LEU A 56 2.03 -16.03 7.03
CA LEU A 56 2.32 -15.16 8.17
C LEU A 56 1.40 -15.43 9.35
N THR A 57 0.12 -15.73 9.09
CA THR A 57 -0.84 -16.08 10.15
C THR A 57 -0.45 -17.42 10.78
N GLU A 58 -0.12 -18.43 9.96
CA GLU A 58 0.31 -19.74 10.46
C GLU A 58 1.56 -19.65 11.35
N GLU A 59 2.56 -18.83 10.97
CA GLU A 59 3.76 -18.66 11.78
C GLU A 59 3.49 -17.86 13.07
N ALA A 60 2.68 -16.80 12.99
CA ALA A 60 2.31 -16.01 14.16
C ALA A 60 1.54 -16.85 15.20
N GLU A 61 0.64 -17.74 14.76
CA GLU A 61 -0.06 -18.69 15.61
C GLU A 61 0.90 -19.66 16.31
N LYS A 62 1.88 -20.22 15.58
CA LYS A 62 2.90 -21.11 16.16
C LYS A 62 3.76 -20.42 17.23
N LEU A 63 3.99 -19.11 17.06
CA LEU A 63 4.82 -18.31 17.95
C LEU A 63 4.02 -17.59 19.05
N ASP A 64 2.69 -17.78 19.11
CA ASP A 64 1.78 -17.10 20.03
C ASP A 64 1.90 -15.56 19.97
N ILE A 65 2.06 -15.02 18.76
CA ILE A 65 2.16 -13.57 18.52
C ILE A 65 0.80 -13.01 18.13
N PRO A 66 0.28 -11.97 18.82
CA PRO A 66 -0.90 -11.24 18.37
C PRO A 66 -0.62 -10.59 17.01
N PHE A 67 -1.27 -11.08 15.95
CA PHE A 67 -0.94 -10.71 14.58
C PHE A 67 -2.18 -10.35 13.74
N GLN A 68 -2.02 -9.37 12.84
CA GLN A 68 -3.01 -9.02 11.83
C GLN A 68 -2.33 -8.73 10.48
N PHE A 69 -2.77 -9.42 9.43
CA PHE A 69 -2.45 -9.05 8.05
C PHE A 69 -3.63 -8.32 7.39
N ASN A 70 -3.37 -7.18 6.77
CA ASN A 70 -4.35 -6.36 6.06
C ASN A 70 -3.94 -6.22 4.57
N PRO A 71 -4.51 -7.03 3.67
CA PRO A 71 -4.17 -6.99 2.25
C PRO A 71 -4.84 -5.82 1.53
N ILE A 72 -4.09 -5.13 0.67
CA ILE A 72 -4.59 -4.12 -0.27
C ILE A 72 -4.23 -4.55 -1.69
N VAL A 73 -5.25 -4.97 -2.44
CA VAL A 73 -5.10 -5.34 -3.86
C VAL A 73 -5.11 -4.06 -4.70
N SER A 74 -3.93 -3.49 -4.98
CA SER A 74 -3.79 -2.25 -5.73
C SER A 74 -2.37 -2.05 -6.25
N LYS A 75 -2.24 -1.16 -7.25
CA LYS A 75 -0.95 -0.53 -7.58
C LYS A 75 -0.61 0.56 -6.57
N LEU A 76 0.68 0.83 -6.35
CA LEU A 76 1.14 1.80 -5.35
C LEU A 76 0.55 3.21 -5.58
N GLU A 77 0.54 3.67 -6.83
CA GLU A 77 0.02 4.97 -7.24
C GLU A 77 -1.49 5.14 -6.96
N ASN A 78 -2.24 4.05 -6.89
CA ASN A 78 -3.70 4.04 -6.73
C ASN A 78 -4.13 3.94 -5.27
N ILE A 79 -3.19 3.95 -4.32
CA ILE A 79 -3.52 3.77 -2.90
C ILE A 79 -4.14 5.04 -2.33
N ASP A 80 -5.27 4.87 -1.63
CA ASP A 80 -5.80 5.87 -0.71
C ASP A 80 -4.97 5.90 0.57
N LEU A 81 -4.27 6.99 0.84
CA LEU A 81 -3.41 7.14 2.01
C LEU A 81 -4.19 7.08 3.33
N GLU A 82 -5.46 7.46 3.33
CA GLU A 82 -6.30 7.38 4.53
C GLU A 82 -6.60 5.92 4.90
N SER A 83 -6.58 5.00 3.92
CA SER A 83 -6.73 3.56 4.17
C SER A 83 -5.54 2.94 4.92
N LEU A 84 -4.38 3.61 4.93
CA LEU A 84 -3.15 3.12 5.53
C LEU A 84 -2.97 3.55 7.00
N ARG A 85 -3.64 4.61 7.45
CA ARG A 85 -3.33 5.25 8.74
C ARG A 85 -4.16 4.69 9.90
N LYS A 86 -3.49 4.44 11.04
CA LYS A 86 -4.09 4.41 12.38
C LYS A 86 -3.22 5.24 13.33
N THR A 87 -3.86 5.92 14.28
CA THR A 87 -3.24 7.02 15.06
C THR A 87 -2.57 6.60 16.38
N GLU A 88 -2.37 5.31 16.67
CA GLU A 88 -1.93 4.87 18.01
C GLU A 88 -0.89 3.73 17.98
N GLU A 89 -0.24 3.49 16.84
CA GLU A 89 0.71 2.39 16.67
C GLU A 89 2.06 2.91 16.16
N ALA A 90 3.16 2.27 16.56
CA ALA A 90 4.47 2.58 16.01
C ALA A 90 4.52 2.14 14.53
N LEU A 91 4.72 3.10 13.63
CA LEU A 91 4.62 2.89 12.18
C LEU A 91 5.99 2.71 11.54
N ALA A 92 6.14 1.69 10.70
CA ALA A 92 7.24 1.55 9.74
C ALA A 92 6.69 1.38 8.32
N VAL A 93 7.43 1.91 7.34
CA VAL A 93 7.15 1.73 5.92
C VAL A 93 8.31 0.96 5.30
N SER A 94 8.00 -0.13 4.60
CA SER A 94 8.94 -0.93 3.83
C SER A 94 8.72 -0.67 2.34
N SER A 95 9.78 -0.30 1.65
CA SER A 95 9.77 -0.17 0.19
C SER A 95 10.97 -0.89 -0.40
N VAL A 96 10.77 -2.17 -0.73
CA VAL A 96 11.79 -2.97 -1.40
C VAL A 96 11.55 -2.86 -2.91
N LEU A 97 12.44 -2.17 -3.61
CA LEU A 97 12.39 -2.00 -5.06
C LEU A 97 11.01 -1.57 -5.59
N ARG A 98 10.29 -0.71 -4.88
CA ARG A 98 8.97 -0.24 -5.35
C ARG A 98 8.92 1.24 -5.73
N LEU A 99 9.63 2.13 -5.04
CA LEU A 99 9.53 3.57 -5.31
C LEU A 99 9.89 3.98 -6.75
N HIS A 100 10.73 3.22 -7.44
CA HIS A 100 11.11 3.55 -8.82
C HIS A 100 9.94 3.48 -9.81
N SER A 101 8.89 2.69 -9.52
CA SER A 101 7.69 2.63 -10.37
C SER A 101 6.95 3.98 -10.41
N LEU A 102 7.15 4.83 -9.39
CA LEU A 102 6.57 6.18 -9.34
C LEU A 102 7.29 7.16 -10.27
N LEU A 103 8.44 6.78 -10.83
CA LEU A 103 9.22 7.57 -11.79
C LEU A 103 8.92 7.17 -13.24
N GLU A 104 8.08 6.14 -13.45
CA GLU A 104 7.64 5.75 -14.78
C GLU A 104 6.69 6.82 -15.31
N ASN A 105 7.27 7.79 -16.03
CA ASN A 105 6.53 8.84 -16.71
C ASN A 105 5.51 8.23 -17.67
N GLU A 106 4.30 8.79 -17.72
CA GLU A 106 3.27 8.55 -18.75
C GLU A 106 3.70 9.02 -20.16
N ASN A 107 4.91 8.67 -20.61
CA ASN A 107 5.41 8.99 -21.95
C ASN A 107 4.88 8.01 -23.01
N GLU A 108 3.63 7.56 -22.88
CA GLU A 108 2.95 6.75 -23.90
C GLU A 108 1.64 7.39 -24.38
N ILE A 109 1.61 8.72 -24.53
CA ILE A 109 0.56 9.41 -25.29
C ILE A 109 1.16 10.49 -26.21
N LEU A 110 1.95 10.10 -27.20
CA LEU A 110 1.99 10.81 -28.49
C LEU A 110 2.73 9.98 -29.55
N GLY A 111 2.03 9.16 -30.33
CA GLY A 111 2.75 8.39 -31.35
C GLY A 111 2.03 7.47 -32.33
N THR A 112 0.71 7.44 -32.45
CA THR A 112 0.06 6.83 -33.64
C THR A 112 -1.14 7.65 -34.09
N ASN A 113 -0.86 8.59 -35.00
CA ASN A 113 -1.86 9.34 -35.75
C ASN A 113 -2.72 8.39 -36.60
N SER A 114 -4.04 8.44 -36.42
CA SER A 114 -5.02 8.21 -37.48
C SER A 114 -6.32 8.94 -37.14
N PRO A 115 -6.85 9.83 -38.00
CA PRO A 115 -8.05 10.59 -37.72
C PRO A 115 -9.28 9.86 -38.26
N SER A 116 -10.32 9.72 -37.44
CA SER A 116 -11.67 9.54 -37.94
C SER A 116 -12.69 10.20 -37.00
N ALA A 117 -13.39 11.17 -37.57
CA ALA A 117 -14.37 12.01 -36.91
C ALA A 117 -15.68 11.26 -36.67
N SER A 118 -16.37 11.57 -35.56
CA SER A 118 -17.81 11.89 -35.60
C SER A 118 -18.27 12.57 -34.31
N LYS A 119 -19.21 13.50 -34.52
CA LYS A 119 -19.75 14.52 -33.62
C LYS A 119 -20.72 13.91 -32.59
N SER A 120 -20.78 14.48 -31.38
CA SER A 120 -21.96 15.22 -30.92
C SER A 120 -21.72 15.86 -29.57
N SER A 121 -22.05 17.16 -29.48
CA SER A 121 -21.99 17.96 -28.27
C SER A 121 -23.32 17.89 -27.53
N ASN A 122 -23.29 17.79 -26.21
CA ASN A 122 -24.34 18.37 -25.36
C ASN A 122 -23.73 18.87 -24.04
N PRO A 123 -23.70 20.20 -23.80
CA PRO A 123 -23.20 20.78 -22.57
C PRO A 123 -24.38 20.97 -21.61
N ASN A 124 -24.41 20.19 -20.54
CA ASN A 124 -25.10 20.50 -19.27
C ASN A 124 -25.14 19.20 -18.47
N GLN A 125 -24.32 19.08 -17.43
CA GLN A 125 -24.71 18.63 -16.07
C GLN A 125 -23.49 18.79 -15.15
N LEU A 126 -23.18 20.04 -14.82
CA LEU A 126 -22.42 20.41 -13.63
C LEU A 126 -23.28 20.05 -12.41
N ARG A 127 -22.97 18.94 -11.75
CA ARG A 127 -23.27 18.76 -10.32
C ARG A 127 -21.95 18.70 -9.56
N ARG A 128 -21.51 19.89 -9.18
CA ARG A 128 -20.49 20.15 -8.16
C ARG A 128 -21.11 19.72 -6.81
N GLY A 129 -20.91 18.46 -6.44
CA GLY A 129 -21.24 17.92 -5.12
C GLY A 129 -19.98 17.78 -4.29
N LEU A 130 -19.99 18.26 -3.05
CA LEU A 130 -18.92 18.07 -2.08
C LEU A 130 -18.60 16.57 -1.94
N GLN A 131 -17.48 16.13 -2.50
CA GLN A 131 -16.66 15.11 -1.87
C GLN A 131 -15.44 15.83 -1.31
N MET A 132 -15.24 15.76 0.00
CA MET A 132 -13.88 15.84 0.55
C MET A 132 -13.16 14.62 -0.01
N GLY A 133 -12.64 14.75 -1.23
CA GLY A 133 -12.16 13.64 -2.04
C GLY A 133 -10.94 13.01 -1.37
N HIS A 134 -11.06 11.74 -1.05
CA HIS A 134 -9.92 10.88 -0.76
C HIS A 134 -8.99 10.96 -1.96
N ARG A 135 -7.75 11.39 -1.74
CA ARG A 135 -6.74 11.53 -2.79
C ARG A 135 -5.87 10.29 -2.84
N THR A 136 -5.60 9.79 -4.05
CA THR A 136 -4.64 8.70 -4.23
C THR A 136 -3.20 9.20 -4.08
N LEU A 137 -2.25 8.28 -3.87
CA LEU A 137 -0.83 8.64 -3.80
C LEU A 137 -0.35 9.34 -5.08
N GLY A 138 -0.81 8.90 -6.25
CA GLY A 138 -0.48 9.54 -7.53
C GLY A 138 -0.93 11.01 -7.57
N GLU A 139 -2.18 11.29 -7.22
CA GLU A 139 -2.74 12.66 -7.20
C GLU A 139 -2.01 13.60 -6.22
N TRP A 140 -1.44 13.05 -5.14
CA TRP A 140 -0.60 13.82 -4.22
C TRP A 140 0.74 14.20 -4.85
N LEU A 141 1.40 13.27 -5.53
CA LEU A 141 2.71 13.50 -6.15
C LEU A 141 2.63 14.54 -7.28
N GLU A 142 1.57 14.52 -8.08
CA GLU A 142 1.36 15.48 -9.18
C GLU A 142 1.20 16.92 -8.68
N LYS A 143 0.52 17.12 -7.54
CA LYS A 143 0.24 18.45 -6.99
C LYS A 143 1.51 19.14 -6.48
N ASP A 144 2.41 18.38 -5.88
CA ASP A 144 3.65 18.90 -5.27
C ASP A 144 4.78 19.07 -6.32
N GLY A 145 4.61 18.54 -7.53
CA GLY A 145 5.55 18.67 -8.66
C GLY A 145 5.58 20.01 -9.38
N SER A 146 4.89 21.05 -8.88
CA SER A 146 4.80 22.38 -9.52
C SER A 146 5.98 23.33 -9.22
N TYR A 147 7.11 22.80 -8.73
CA TYR A 147 8.34 23.58 -8.51
C TYR A 147 9.51 23.07 -9.37
N VAL A 148 9.49 23.32 -10.68
CA VAL A 148 10.70 23.58 -11.49
C VAL A 148 10.34 24.56 -12.61
#